data_AF-A0A8S2VS18-F1
#
_entry.id   AF-A0A8S2VS18-F1
#
_cell.length_a   1.000
_cell.length_b   1.000
_cell.length_c   1.000
_cell.angle_alpha   90.00
_cell.angle_beta   90.00
_cell.angle_gamma   90.00
#
_symmetry.space_group_name_H-M   'P 1'
#
loop_
_entity.id
_entity.type
_entity.pdbx_description
1 polymer ?
#
loop_
_entity_poly.entity_id
_entity_poly.type
_entity_poly.pdbx_seq_one_letter_code
_entity_poly.pdbx_strand_id
1 'polypeptide(L)'
;MNDVLMGWLTKIISQIRQVSRQTTVKIGMALNGRTLPNIDVNYFALAFIDKHNRSSPIHLGWQPIGGNDLSFSNWTRFPIYKCDFGQDRAKNFKLSSMECDGLILILPTMTDDEIELRITLQTEHAKLLLSTLV
;
A
#
# COMPACT_ATOMS: atom_id res chain seq x y z
N MET A 1 -7.95 8.10 -4.04
CA MET A 1 -7.60 6.69 -4.30
C MET A 1 -8.81 6.07 -5.00
N ASN A 2 -8.63 5.15 -5.95
CA ASN A 2 -9.77 4.66 -6.74
C ASN A 2 -10.52 3.60 -5.93
N ASP A 3 -11.61 4.01 -5.25
CA ASP A 3 -12.42 3.14 -4.38
C ASP A 3 -12.93 1.89 -5.12
N VAL A 4 -13.12 2.00 -6.44
CA VAL A 4 -13.53 0.88 -7.30
C VAL A 4 -12.44 -0.18 -7.38
N LEU A 5 -11.19 0.23 -7.66
CA LEU A 5 -10.05 -0.69 -7.73
C LEU A 5 -9.86 -1.40 -6.39
N MET A 6 -9.98 -0.65 -5.28
CA MET A 6 -9.88 -1.20 -3.94
C MET A 6 -10.96 -2.24 -3.66
N GLY A 7 -12.23 -1.90 -3.90
CA GLY A 7 -13.34 -2.83 -3.67
C GLY A 7 -13.22 -4.09 -4.52
N TRP A 8 -12.78 -3.95 -5.77
CA TRP A 8 -12.53 -5.08 -6.65
C TRP A 8 -11.38 -5.97 -6.16
N LEU A 9 -10.23 -5.38 -5.79
CA LEU A 9 -9.08 -6.12 -5.25
C LEU A 9 -9.40 -6.82 -3.93
N THR A 10 -10.13 -6.14 -3.03
CA THR A 10 -10.56 -6.77 -1.78
C THR A 10 -11.44 -7.98 -2.07
N LYS A 11 -12.44 -7.83 -2.94
CA LYS A 11 -13.34 -8.92 -3.29
C LYS A 11 -12.58 -10.12 -3.88
N ILE A 12 -11.73 -9.90 -4.88
CA ILE A 12 -11.06 -11.00 -5.59
C ILE A 12 -10.04 -11.71 -4.71
N ILE A 13 -9.28 -10.96 -3.90
CA ILE A 13 -8.30 -11.55 -2.98
C ILE A 13 -9.00 -12.32 -1.86
N SER A 14 -10.12 -11.82 -1.32
CA SER A 14 -10.92 -12.56 -0.34
C SER A 14 -11.50 -13.85 -0.91
N GLN A 15 -11.90 -13.87 -2.19
CA GLN A 15 -12.34 -15.09 -2.87
C GLN A 15 -11.22 -16.10 -3.04
N ILE A 16 -10.03 -15.65 -3.48
CA ILE A 16 -8.84 -16.50 -3.65
C ILE A 16 -8.40 -17.11 -2.31
N ARG A 17 -8.44 -16.32 -1.23
CA ARG A 17 -8.15 -16.75 0.14
C ARG A 17 -9.27 -17.59 0.76
N GLN A 18 -10.39 -17.77 0.06
CA GLN A 18 -11.57 -18.50 0.55
C GLN A 18 -12.07 -17.98 1.91
N VAL A 19 -12.02 -16.65 2.11
CA VAL A 19 -12.49 -16.02 3.36
C VAL A 19 -13.98 -16.28 3.52
N SER A 20 -14.39 -16.79 4.69
CA SER A 20 -15.79 -17.05 4.98
C SER A 20 -16.63 -15.76 4.92
N ARG A 21 -17.89 -15.88 4.50
CA ARG A 21 -18.85 -14.77 4.49
C ARG A 21 -19.15 -14.21 5.87
N GLN A 22 -18.92 -14.97 6.95
CA GLN A 22 -19.10 -14.48 8.32
C GLN A 22 -17.84 -13.76 8.85
N THR A 23 -16.71 -13.85 8.14
CA THR A 23 -15.47 -13.24 8.55
C THR A 23 -15.43 -11.77 8.13
N THR A 24 -15.12 -10.89 9.08
CA THR A 24 -14.85 -9.48 8.76
C THR A 24 -13.46 -9.36 8.16
N VAL A 25 -13.36 -8.69 7.00
CA VAL A 25 -12.09 -8.29 6.37
C VAL A 25 -11.92 -6.79 6.60
N LYS A 26 -10.85 -6.40 7.29
CA LYS A 26 -10.52 -4.98 7.47
C LYS A 26 -9.64 -4.50 6.33
N ILE A 27 -9.87 -3.25 5.92
CA ILE A 27 -9.07 -2.57 4.90
C ILE A 27 -8.33 -1.42 5.57
N GLY A 28 -7.00 -1.52 5.61
CA GLY A 28 -6.12 -0.46 6.04
C GLY A 28 -5.74 0.44 4.86
N MET A 29 -5.82 1.76 5.04
CA MET A 29 -5.47 2.74 4.02
C MET A 29 -4.47 3.74 4.56
N ALA A 30 -3.33 3.86 3.90
CA ALA A 30 -2.40 4.95 4.16
C ALA A 30 -2.93 6.26 3.53
N LEU A 31 -3.11 7.28 4.36
CA LEU A 31 -3.54 8.61 3.95
C LEU A 31 -2.46 9.65 4.25
N ASN A 32 -2.32 10.65 3.38
CA ASN A 32 -1.41 11.76 3.64
C ASN A 32 -2.03 12.73 4.65
N GLY A 33 -1.70 12.54 5.93
CA GLY A 33 -2.16 13.41 7.02
C GLY A 33 -1.70 14.86 6.92
N ARG A 34 -0.71 15.20 6.07
CA ARG A 34 -0.29 16.61 5.85
C ARG A 34 -1.32 17.45 5.11
N THR A 35 -2.35 16.82 4.57
CA THR A 35 -3.51 17.53 4.01
C THR A 35 -4.43 18.12 5.09
N LEU A 36 -4.23 17.72 6.36
CA LEU A 36 -4.91 18.34 7.48
C LEU A 36 -4.37 19.76 7.72
N PRO A 37 -5.21 20.67 8.24
CA PRO A 37 -4.80 22.05 8.49
C PRO A 37 -3.53 22.13 9.34
N ASN A 38 -2.64 23.07 9.01
CA ASN A 38 -1.46 23.45 9.79
C ASN A 38 -0.34 22.40 9.87
N ILE A 39 -0.25 21.45 8.93
CA ILE A 39 0.91 20.56 8.81
C ILE A 39 1.69 20.92 7.55
N ASP A 40 2.97 21.26 7.73
CA ASP A 40 3.87 21.59 6.61
C ASP A 40 3.98 20.41 5.64
N VAL A 41 4.01 20.69 4.34
CA VAL A 41 4.16 19.67 3.29
C VAL A 41 5.50 18.92 3.40
N ASN A 42 6.53 19.59 3.92
CA ASN A 42 7.87 19.07 4.19
C ASN A 42 8.01 18.50 5.62
N TYR A 43 6.91 18.40 6.37
CA TYR A 43 6.95 17.88 7.74
C TYR A 43 7.44 16.43 7.79
N PHE A 44 8.42 16.14 8.64
CA PHE A 44 8.90 14.78 8.93
C PHE A 44 8.20 14.23 10.17
N ALA A 45 7.30 13.27 9.98
CA ALA A 45 6.34 12.80 10.99
C ALA A 45 6.94 12.09 12.22
N LEU A 46 8.23 11.76 12.20
CA LEU A 46 8.92 11.11 13.32
C LEU A 46 8.88 11.96 14.61
N ALA A 47 8.79 13.29 14.49
CA ALA A 47 8.74 14.20 15.63
C ALA A 47 7.46 14.08 16.48
N PHE A 48 6.36 13.53 15.96
CA PHE A 48 5.10 13.40 16.69
C PHE A 48 5.12 12.28 17.75
N ILE A 49 5.82 11.18 17.46
CA ILE A 49 5.92 10.00 18.34
C ILE A 49 6.75 10.34 19.58
N ASP A 50 7.82 11.10 19.41
CA ASP A 50 8.78 11.46 20.47
C ASP A 50 8.14 12.35 21.56
N LYS A 51 7.19 13.21 21.16
CA LYS A 51 6.56 14.20 22.06
C LYS A 51 5.62 13.59 23.11
N HIS A 52 5.17 12.35 22.95
CA HIS A 52 4.08 11.79 23.76
C HIS A 52 4.51 10.72 24.78
N ASN A 53 5.81 10.44 24.93
CA ASN A 53 6.42 9.56 25.95
C ASN A 53 5.52 8.39 26.39
N ARG A 54 5.04 7.60 25.43
CA ARG A 54 4.03 6.55 25.67
C ARG A 54 4.71 5.25 26.07
N SER A 55 4.13 4.59 27.08
CA SER A 55 4.57 3.29 27.59
C SER A 55 4.05 2.10 26.78
N SER A 56 3.11 2.30 25.84
CA SER A 56 2.56 1.23 25.02
C SER A 56 2.82 1.44 23.51
N PRO A 57 3.10 0.35 22.77
CA PRO A 57 3.27 0.41 21.32
C PRO A 57 1.96 0.79 20.63
N ILE A 58 2.06 1.62 19.59
CA ILE A 58 0.94 1.96 18.72
C ILE A 58 0.90 0.92 17.60
N HIS A 59 -0.21 0.20 17.51
CA HIS A 59 -0.46 -0.76 16.44
C HIS A 59 -1.56 -0.24 15.51
N LEU A 60 -1.43 -0.57 14.23
CA LEU A 60 -2.52 -0.40 13.29
C LEU A 60 -3.64 -1.39 13.66
N GLY A 61 -4.90 -0.96 13.62
CA GLY A 61 -6.06 -1.75 14.07
C GLY A 61 -6.46 -2.94 13.18
N TRP A 62 -5.59 -3.31 12.24
CA TRP A 62 -5.75 -4.40 11.27
C TRP A 62 -4.44 -5.18 11.14
N GLN A 63 -4.53 -6.45 10.74
CA GLN A 63 -3.39 -7.35 10.67
C GLN A 63 -3.27 -7.94 9.25
N PRO A 64 -2.56 -7.25 8.34
CA PRO A 64 -2.39 -7.74 6.98
C PRO A 64 -1.50 -8.99 6.95
N ILE A 65 -0.41 -8.98 7.73
CA ILE A 65 0.60 -10.05 7.74
C ILE A 65 -0.02 -11.32 8.34
N GLY A 66 -0.22 -12.33 7.49
CA GLY A 66 -0.73 -13.64 7.88
C GLY A 66 -2.21 -13.67 8.24
N GLY A 67 -2.96 -12.58 7.95
CA GLY A 67 -4.38 -12.45 8.24
C GLY A 67 -5.25 -12.33 6.99
N ASN A 68 -6.55 -12.09 7.20
CA ASN A 68 -7.50 -11.86 6.11
C ASN A 68 -7.55 -10.40 5.65
N ASP A 69 -6.97 -9.49 6.44
CA ASP A 69 -7.01 -8.06 6.20
C ASP A 69 -6.10 -7.66 5.02
N LEU A 70 -6.37 -6.48 4.47
CA LEU A 70 -5.60 -5.91 3.36
C LEU A 70 -5.09 -4.52 3.71
N SER A 71 -3.90 -4.18 3.23
CA SER A 71 -3.30 -2.85 3.37
C SER A 71 -3.08 -2.22 2.01
N PHE A 72 -3.57 -0.99 1.85
CA PHE A 72 -3.39 -0.19 0.65
C PHE A 72 -2.52 1.02 0.95
N SER A 73 -1.49 1.23 0.12
CA SER A 73 -0.72 2.46 0.13
C SER A 73 -0.58 2.99 -1.28
N ASN A 74 -0.92 4.26 -1.47
CA ASN A 74 -0.83 4.92 -2.76
C ASN A 74 0.38 5.85 -2.81
N TRP A 75 1.34 5.48 -3.65
CA TRP A 75 2.60 6.18 -3.85
C TRP A 75 2.66 6.87 -5.23
N THR A 76 1.57 6.91 -5.99
CA THR A 76 1.51 7.57 -7.33
C THR A 76 1.96 9.04 -7.31
N ARG A 77 1.87 9.71 -6.16
CA ARG A 77 2.34 11.10 -5.98
C ARG A 77 3.81 11.20 -5.55
N PHE A 78 4.50 10.08 -5.37
CA PHE A 78 5.90 10.06 -4.98
C PHE A 78 6.77 10.37 -6.22
N PRO A 79 7.58 11.44 -6.21
CA PRO A 79 8.17 12.01 -7.43
C PRO A 79 9.43 11.25 -7.91
N ILE A 80 9.48 9.92 -7.75
CA ILE A 80 10.71 9.15 -7.98
C ILE A 80 11.26 9.28 -9.39
N TYR A 81 10.40 9.31 -10.40
CA TYR A 81 10.78 9.46 -11.80
C TYR A 81 11.01 10.92 -12.22
N LYS A 82 10.74 11.88 -11.32
CA LYS A 82 11.03 13.31 -11.52
C LYS A 82 12.37 13.72 -10.91
N CYS A 83 12.94 12.89 -10.04
CA CYS A 83 14.25 13.12 -9.45
C CYS A 83 15.37 12.91 -10.47
N ASP A 84 16.27 13.89 -10.55
CA ASP A 84 17.53 13.84 -11.31
C ASP A 84 18.67 14.25 -10.38
N PHE A 85 19.65 13.38 -10.23
CA PHE A 85 20.81 13.59 -9.35
C PHE A 85 22.08 13.99 -10.15
N GLY A 86 21.91 14.46 -11.39
CA GLY A 86 22.99 14.81 -12.32
C GLY A 86 23.37 13.69 -13.29
N GLN A 87 22.55 12.65 -13.40
CA GLN A 87 22.78 11.49 -14.28
C GLN A 87 21.48 11.03 -14.99
N ASP A 88 20.64 12.01 -15.34
CA ASP A 88 19.28 11.81 -15.82
C ASP A 88 18.32 11.27 -14.76
N ARG A 89 17.04 11.22 -15.15
CA ARG A 89 15.94 10.69 -14.35
C ARG A 89 16.04 9.18 -14.18
N ALA A 90 15.51 8.69 -13.07
CA ALA A 90 15.36 7.27 -12.83
C ALA A 90 14.63 6.60 -14.00
N LYS A 91 15.15 5.47 -14.50
CA LYS A 91 14.50 4.67 -15.57
C LYS A 91 13.67 3.52 -15.01
N ASN A 92 13.93 3.14 -13.77
CA ASN A 92 13.26 2.04 -13.08
C ASN A 92 13.27 2.33 -11.58
N PHE A 93 12.15 2.05 -10.91
CA PHE A 93 12.04 2.05 -9.46
C PHE A 93 11.57 0.68 -9.00
N LYS A 94 12.42 -0.02 -8.25
CA LYS A 94 12.12 -1.36 -7.73
C LYS A 94 12.13 -1.35 -6.21
N LEU A 95 11.00 -1.71 -5.61
CA LEU A 95 10.95 -2.03 -4.19
C LEU A 95 11.62 -3.39 -3.93
N SER A 96 12.29 -3.53 -2.79
CA SER A 96 12.76 -4.83 -2.30
C SER A 96 11.58 -5.79 -2.13
N SER A 97 11.84 -7.09 -2.19
CA SER A 97 10.83 -8.09 -1.84
C SER A 97 10.44 -7.89 -0.38
N MET A 98 9.13 -7.79 -0.12
CA MET A 98 8.61 -7.73 1.23
C MET A 98 7.64 -8.89 1.43
N GLU A 99 7.89 -9.68 2.46
CA GLU A 99 7.06 -10.82 2.85
C GLU A 99 5.85 -10.34 3.66
N CYS A 100 4.97 -9.57 3.01
CA CYS A 100 3.77 -9.03 3.64
C CYS A 100 2.55 -9.46 2.83
N ASP A 101 1.99 -10.63 3.14
CA ASP A 101 0.74 -11.08 2.52
C ASP A 101 -0.37 -10.03 2.74
N GLY A 102 -1.09 -9.65 1.68
CA GLY A 102 -2.19 -8.69 1.74
C GLY A 102 -1.79 -7.22 1.66
N LEU A 103 -0.53 -6.90 1.38
CA LEU A 103 -0.13 -5.53 1.06
C LEU A 103 -0.27 -5.24 -0.45
N ILE A 104 -0.86 -4.08 -0.74
CA ILE A 104 -1.11 -3.57 -2.08
C ILE A 104 -0.51 -2.16 -2.16
N LEU A 105 0.44 -1.99 -3.06
CA LEU A 105 1.08 -0.71 -3.35
C LEU A 105 0.66 -0.24 -4.75
N ILE A 106 0.20 1.00 -4.83
CA ILE A 106 -0.10 1.68 -6.09
C ILE A 106 1.07 2.60 -6.38
N LEU A 107 1.89 2.23 -7.36
CA LEU A 107 3.16 2.88 -7.67
C LEU A 107 2.99 3.78 -8.91
N PRO A 108 3.76 4.89 -8.99
CA PRO A 108 3.86 5.64 -10.23
C PRO A 108 4.61 4.80 -11.27
N THR A 109 4.43 5.13 -12.55
CA THR A 109 5.29 4.67 -13.64
C THR A 109 6.04 5.87 -14.22
N MET A 110 6.84 5.65 -15.26
CA MET A 110 7.52 6.73 -16.00
C MET A 110 6.55 7.67 -16.72
N THR A 111 5.36 7.18 -17.03
CA THR A 111 4.29 7.86 -17.75
C THR A 111 3.21 8.29 -16.75
N ASP A 112 2.78 9.55 -16.80
CA ASP A 112 1.80 10.06 -15.81
C ASP A 112 0.40 9.41 -15.95
N ASP A 113 0.14 8.70 -17.06
CA ASP A 113 -1.16 8.07 -17.37
C ASP A 113 -1.27 6.60 -16.93
N GLU A 114 -0.18 5.99 -16.45
CA GLU A 114 -0.16 4.59 -16.05
C GLU A 114 0.10 4.44 -14.55
N ILE A 115 -0.36 3.32 -13.99
CA ILE A 115 -0.08 2.92 -12.62
C ILE A 115 0.44 1.50 -12.60
N GLU A 116 1.39 1.24 -11.72
CA GLU A 116 1.85 -0.12 -11.42
C GLU A 116 1.21 -0.59 -10.11
N LEU A 117 0.60 -1.77 -10.12
CA LEU A 117 0.09 -2.41 -8.92
C LEU A 117 1.05 -3.49 -8.47
N ARG A 118 1.57 -3.31 -7.25
CA ARG A 118 2.37 -4.34 -6.59
C ARG A 118 1.56 -4.95 -5.47
N ILE A 119 1.18 -6.21 -5.68
CA ILE A 119 0.35 -6.98 -4.76
C ILE A 119 1.22 -8.09 -4.18
N THR A 120 1.43 -8.07 -2.88
CA THR A 120 2.17 -9.13 -2.17
C THR A 120 1.18 -10.10 -1.57
N LEU A 121 1.26 -11.35 -2.01
CA LEU A 121 0.43 -12.45 -1.52
C LEU A 121 1.29 -13.68 -1.23
N GLN A 122 0.77 -14.61 -0.44
CA GLN A 122 1.33 -15.97 -0.42
C GLN A 122 1.38 -16.55 -1.84
N THR A 123 2.43 -17.33 -2.12
CA THR A 123 2.76 -17.83 -3.46
C THR A 123 1.57 -18.48 -4.18
N GLU A 124 0.79 -19.32 -3.48
CA GLU A 124 -0.36 -20.00 -4.09
C GLU A 124 -1.50 -19.03 -4.43
N HIS A 125 -1.77 -18.04 -3.57
CA HIS A 125 -2.75 -17.00 -3.85
C HIS A 125 -2.29 -16.07 -4.98
N ALA A 126 -0.99 -15.76 -5.06
CA ALA A 126 -0.44 -14.95 -6.15
C ALA A 126 -0.62 -15.63 -7.51
N LYS A 127 -0.37 -16.94 -7.61
CA LYS A 127 -0.61 -17.73 -8.83
C LYS A 127 -2.09 -17.70 -9.24
N LEU A 128 -2.99 -17.90 -8.29
CA LEU A 128 -4.44 -17.87 -8.54
C LEU A 128 -4.93 -16.47 -8.97
N LEU A 129 -4.36 -15.41 -8.40
CA LEU A 129 -4.68 -14.06 -8.81
C LEU A 129 -4.23 -13.81 -10.25
N LEU A 130 -3.02 -14.23 -10.61
CA LEU A 130 -2.49 -14.11 -11.97
C LEU A 130 -3.35 -14.86 -12.98
N SER A 131 -3.81 -16.08 -12.66
CA SER A 131 -4.71 -16.83 -13.56
C SER A 131 -6.12 -16.25 -13.68
N THR A 132 -6.51 -15.35 -12.78
CA THR A 132 -7.83 -14.67 -12.85
C THR A 132 -7.75 -13.36 -13.65
N LEU A 133 -6.55 -12.80 -13.79
CA LEU A 133 -6.27 -11.54 -14.48
C LEU A 133 -6.01 -11.68 -15.98
N VAL A 134 -5.68 -12.89 -16.43
CA VAL A 134 -5.37 -13.27 -17.82
C VAL A 134 -6.51 -14.10 -18.37
#